data_AF-A0A6G2FYX0-F1
#
_entry.id   AF-A0A6G2FYX0-F1
#
_cell.length_a   1.000
_cell.length_b   1.000
_cell.length_c   1.000
_cell.angle_alpha   90.00
_cell.angle_beta   90.00
_cell.angle_gamma   90.00
#
_symmetry.space_group_name_H-M   'P 1'
#
loop_
_entity.id
_entity.type
_entity.pdbx_description
1 polymer ?
#
loop_
_entity_poly.entity_id
_entity_poly.type
_entity_poly.pdbx_seq_one_letter_code
_entity_poly.pdbx_strand_id
1 'polypeptide(L)'
;MVTANTRTLLLGRNGKRTRQWSIGAGVLLVVSLLYFSATRTVGYTKLHPLLWWEGYAVLLTVLVAVQAYSNGGVMLSWLLTFTPVIGVILSYRGIGLGFGFTDEAPGIVELLGVATVGGVIAAAIVGTLGFGIGTAVRRIAEQNL
;
A
#
# COMPACT_ATOMS: atom_id res chain seq x y z
N MET A 1 4.17 24.94 14.76
CA MET A 1 3.50 25.56 13.59
C MET A 1 3.97 24.83 12.33
N VAL A 2 3.11 24.02 11.71
CA VAL A 2 3.45 23.34 10.44
C VAL A 2 3.32 24.37 9.33
N THR A 3 4.43 24.77 8.70
CA THR A 3 4.42 25.75 7.61
C THR A 3 3.62 25.18 6.43
N ALA A 4 2.96 26.06 5.68
CA ALA A 4 2.09 25.67 4.56
C ALA A 4 2.78 24.68 3.62
N ASN A 5 4.09 24.85 3.37
CA ASN A 5 4.91 23.94 2.55
C ASN A 5 4.95 22.49 3.07
N THR A 6 5.12 22.27 4.37
CA THR A 6 5.17 20.93 4.96
C THR A 6 3.81 20.24 4.89
N ARG A 7 2.71 20.99 5.08
CA ARG A 7 1.35 20.45 4.97
C ARG A 7 1.05 19.98 3.54
N THR A 8 1.47 20.75 2.53
CA THR A 8 1.34 20.39 1.11
C THR A 8 2.16 19.16 0.74
N LEU A 9 3.35 19.02 1.34
CA LEU A 9 4.23 17.87 1.15
C LEU A 9 3.69 16.58 1.78
N LEU A 10 3.04 16.70 2.94
CA LEU A 10 2.50 15.55 3.67
C LEU A 10 1.12 15.12 3.14
N LEU A 11 0.19 16.06 2.97
CA LEU A 11 -1.21 15.78 2.65
C LEU A 11 -1.55 15.95 1.16
N GLY A 12 -0.69 16.61 0.39
CA GLY A 12 -0.94 16.89 -1.02
C GLY A 12 -1.54 18.29 -1.25
N ARG A 13 -1.50 18.73 -2.52
CA ARG A 13 -1.76 20.12 -2.90
C ARG A 13 -3.24 20.52 -2.86
N ASN A 14 -4.14 19.56 -3.03
CA ASN A 14 -5.58 19.80 -3.09
C ASN A 14 -6.37 18.90 -2.13
N GLY A 15 -7.12 19.51 -1.22
CA GLY A 15 -7.94 18.77 -0.24
C GLY A 15 -9.01 17.88 -0.87
N LYS A 16 -9.61 18.29 -2.00
CA LYS A 16 -10.64 17.49 -2.69
C LYS A 16 -10.06 16.20 -3.29
N ARG A 17 -8.89 16.29 -3.93
CA ARG A 17 -8.15 15.11 -4.44
C ARG A 17 -7.63 14.24 -3.30
N THR A 18 -7.14 14.85 -2.23
CA THR A 18 -6.69 14.12 -1.03
C THR A 18 -7.81 13.26 -0.48
N ARG A 19 -9.02 13.81 -0.32
CA ARG A 19 -10.20 13.08 0.13
C ARG A 19 -10.58 11.93 -0.80
N GLN A 20 -10.54 12.14 -2.12
CA GLN A 20 -10.81 11.08 -3.10
C GLN A 20 -9.81 9.93 -2.98
N TRP A 21 -8.52 10.22 -2.85
CA TRP A 21 -7.48 9.20 -2.67
C TRP A 21 -7.55 8.51 -1.31
N SER A 22 -7.95 9.21 -0.24
CA SER A 22 -8.21 8.57 1.06
C SER A 22 -9.40 7.62 1.01
N ILE A 23 -10.49 7.99 0.31
CA ILE A 23 -11.61 7.07 0.04
C ILE A 23 -11.10 5.89 -0.79
N GLY A 24 -10.29 6.15 -1.81
CA GLY A 24 -9.63 5.11 -2.62
C GLY A 24 -8.81 4.15 -1.77
N ALA A 25 -8.06 4.64 -0.78
CA ALA A 25 -7.28 3.81 0.14
C ALA A 25 -8.16 2.92 1.02
N GLY A 26 -9.33 3.42 1.45
CA GLY A 26 -10.33 2.64 2.17
C GLY A 26 -10.97 1.57 1.28
N VAL A 27 -11.30 1.89 0.03
CA VAL A 27 -11.80 0.92 -0.94
C VAL A 27 -10.73 -0.14 -1.25
N LEU A 28 -9.48 0.26 -1.43
CA LEU A 28 -8.33 -0.64 -1.61
C LEU A 28 -8.16 -1.62 -0.46
N LEU A 29 -8.38 -1.18 0.78
CA LEU A 29 -8.38 -2.05 1.95
C LEU A 29 -9.44 -3.15 1.82
N VAL A 30 -10.69 -2.76 1.54
CA VAL A 30 -11.81 -3.69 1.43
C VAL A 30 -11.62 -4.64 0.25
N VAL A 31 -11.21 -4.13 -0.91
CA VAL A 31 -10.93 -4.93 -2.10
C VAL A 31 -9.78 -5.90 -1.83
N SER A 32 -8.71 -5.46 -1.17
CA SER A 32 -7.59 -6.33 -0.78
C SER A 32 -8.07 -7.46 0.14
N LEU A 33 -8.81 -7.14 1.20
CA LEU A 33 -9.38 -8.14 2.11
C LEU A 33 -10.29 -9.13 1.39
N LEU A 34 -11.20 -8.66 0.54
CA LEU A 34 -12.10 -9.54 -0.21
C LEU A 34 -11.34 -10.42 -1.20
N TYR A 35 -10.37 -9.86 -1.92
CA TYR A 35 -9.55 -10.60 -2.89
C TYR A 35 -8.74 -11.69 -2.19
N PHE A 36 -8.03 -11.37 -1.11
CA PHE A 36 -7.23 -12.35 -0.38
C PHE A 36 -8.07 -13.35 0.42
N SER A 37 -9.26 -12.95 0.89
CA SER A 37 -10.23 -13.87 1.49
C SER A 37 -10.84 -14.82 0.45
N ALA A 38 -11.04 -14.39 -0.79
CA ALA A 38 -11.55 -15.24 -1.86
C ALA A 38 -10.48 -16.19 -2.40
N THR A 39 -9.23 -15.73 -2.56
CA THR A 39 -8.14 -16.64 -2.98
C THR A 39 -7.85 -17.71 -1.93
N ARG A 40 -8.13 -17.43 -0.65
CA ARG A 40 -8.12 -18.44 0.42
C ARG A 40 -9.11 -19.57 0.19
N THR A 41 -10.35 -19.29 -0.23
CA THR A 41 -11.39 -20.33 -0.40
C THR A 41 -11.16 -21.19 -1.64
N VAL A 42 -10.55 -20.62 -2.68
CA VAL A 42 -10.38 -21.30 -3.98
C VAL A 42 -9.09 -22.14 -4.02
N GLY A 43 -8.19 -22.05 -3.03
CA GLY A 43 -7.04 -22.94 -2.92
C GLY A 43 -6.06 -22.81 -4.10
N TYR A 44 -5.76 -21.57 -4.53
CA TYR A 44 -4.77 -21.28 -5.58
C TYR A 44 -3.34 -21.58 -5.10
N THR A 45 -3.02 -22.85 -4.88
CA THR A 45 -1.72 -23.35 -4.41
C THR A 45 -0.64 -23.35 -5.51
N LYS A 46 -0.95 -22.88 -6.74
CA LYS A 46 -0.06 -23.02 -7.90
C LYS A 46 0.43 -21.72 -8.55
N LEU A 47 -0.09 -20.55 -8.18
CA LEU A 47 0.55 -19.30 -8.59
C LEU A 47 1.81 -19.16 -7.75
N HIS A 48 2.98 -19.12 -8.39
CA HIS A 48 4.27 -18.98 -7.71
C HIS A 48 4.15 -17.84 -6.69
N PRO A 49 4.23 -18.11 -5.37
CA PRO A 49 3.93 -17.11 -4.34
C PRO A 49 4.80 -15.85 -4.46
N LEU A 50 5.99 -16.02 -5.07
CA LEU A 50 6.90 -14.94 -5.44
C LEU A 50 6.30 -14.00 -6.51
N LEU A 51 5.83 -14.53 -7.65
CA LEU A 51 5.30 -13.73 -8.76
C LEU A 51 4.02 -12.97 -8.38
N TRP A 52 3.20 -13.58 -7.52
CA TRP A 52 1.94 -12.98 -7.10
C TRP A 52 2.16 -11.78 -6.17
N TRP A 53 3.12 -11.90 -5.24
CA TRP A 53 3.52 -10.79 -4.38
C TRP A 53 4.22 -9.67 -5.15
N GLU A 54 5.12 -10.02 -6.07
CA GLU A 54 5.82 -9.05 -6.93
C GLU A 54 4.83 -8.26 -7.80
N GLY A 55 3.87 -8.94 -8.44
CA GLY A 55 2.83 -8.28 -9.23
C GLY A 55 1.98 -7.32 -8.39
N TYR A 56 1.67 -7.70 -7.14
CA TYR A 56 0.96 -6.84 -6.21
C TYR A 56 1.77 -5.60 -5.80
N ALA A 57 3.05 -5.78 -5.48
CA ALA A 57 3.95 -4.69 -5.14
C ALA A 57 4.14 -3.70 -6.30
N VAL A 58 4.26 -4.20 -7.54
CA VAL A 58 4.32 -3.35 -8.75
C VAL A 58 3.02 -2.58 -8.92
N LEU A 59 1.86 -3.23 -8.80
CA LEU A 59 0.56 -2.57 -8.93
C LEU A 59 0.37 -1.47 -7.87
N LEU A 60 0.76 -1.72 -6.62
CA LEU A 60 0.76 -0.70 -5.56
C LEU A 60 1.71 0.45 -5.88
N THR A 61 2.92 0.15 -6.36
CA THR A 61 3.90 1.18 -6.73
C THR A 61 3.35 2.10 -7.84
N VAL A 62 2.71 1.53 -8.86
CA VAL A 62 2.07 2.29 -9.95
C VAL A 62 0.93 3.15 -9.43
N LEU A 63 0.03 2.59 -8.62
CA LEU A 63 -1.08 3.34 -8.03
C LEU A 63 -0.58 4.52 -7.19
N VAL A 64 0.42 4.29 -6.35
CA VAL A 64 1.04 5.34 -5.53
C VAL A 64 1.72 6.38 -6.41
N ALA A 65 2.42 5.97 -7.47
CA ALA A 65 3.04 6.90 -8.41
C ALA A 65 2.01 7.78 -9.13
N VAL A 66 0.89 7.22 -9.58
CA VAL A 66 -0.23 7.98 -10.18
C VAL A 66 -0.81 8.95 -9.16
N GLN A 67 -1.01 8.51 -7.92
CA GLN A 67 -1.50 9.38 -6.85
C GLN A 67 -0.53 10.55 -6.57
N ALA A 68 0.76 10.25 -6.43
CA ALA A 68 1.80 11.23 -6.15
C ALA A 68 2.01 12.22 -7.31
N TYR A 69 1.91 11.74 -8.56
CA TYR A 69 1.85 12.58 -9.75
C TYR A 69 0.65 13.54 -9.66
N SER A 70 -0.55 13.03 -9.37
CA SER A 70 -1.78 13.81 -9.40
C SER A 70 -1.92 14.86 -8.28
N ASN A 71 -1.44 14.57 -7.07
CA ASN A 71 -1.72 15.41 -5.89
C ASN A 71 -0.50 15.61 -4.98
N GLY A 72 0.53 14.76 -5.08
CA GLY A 72 1.60 14.66 -4.09
C GLY A 72 1.08 14.16 -2.74
N GLY A 73 1.85 14.37 -1.67
CA GLY A 73 1.49 13.92 -0.32
C GLY A 73 2.09 12.56 0.03
N VAL A 74 3.25 12.56 0.69
CA VAL A 74 3.94 11.31 1.07
C VAL A 74 3.12 10.50 2.06
N MET A 75 2.37 11.16 2.94
CA MET A 75 1.52 10.50 3.93
C MET A 75 0.36 9.76 3.26
N LEU A 76 -0.17 10.32 2.17
CA LEU A 76 -1.24 9.69 1.40
C LEU A 76 -0.71 8.50 0.59
N SER A 77 0.51 8.61 0.04
CA SER A 77 1.23 7.51 -0.60
C SER A 77 1.49 6.35 0.37
N TRP A 78 1.90 6.68 1.60
CA TRP A 78 2.08 5.71 2.67
C TRP A 78 0.76 5.06 3.08
N LEU A 79 -0.30 5.85 3.24
CA LEU A 79 -1.64 5.33 3.58
C LEU A 79 -2.16 4.36 2.50
N LEU A 80 -2.01 4.72 1.22
CA LEU A 80 -2.40 3.89 0.08
C LEU A 80 -1.61 2.58 -0.05
N THR A 81 -0.42 2.52 0.51
CA THR A 81 0.39 1.30 0.54
C THR A 81 0.09 0.47 1.79
N PHE A 82 -0.04 1.14 2.93
CA PHE A 82 -0.28 0.53 4.23
C PHE A 82 -1.59 -0.25 4.25
N THR A 83 -2.68 0.35 3.77
CA THR A 83 -4.02 -0.25 3.82
C THR A 83 -4.13 -1.57 3.05
N PRO A 84 -3.69 -1.68 1.78
CA PRO A 84 -3.72 -2.95 1.05
C PRO A 84 -2.80 -4.00 1.67
N VAL A 85 -1.60 -3.62 2.12
CA VAL A 85 -0.61 -4.56 2.71
C VAL A 85 -1.12 -5.15 4.02
N ILE A 86 -1.74 -4.34 4.89
CA ILE A 86 -2.42 -4.85 6.07
C ILE A 86 -3.51 -5.85 5.70
N GLY A 87 -4.31 -5.56 4.67
CA GLY A 87 -5.32 -6.49 4.18
C GLY A 87 -4.74 -7.85 3.78
N VAL A 88 -3.57 -7.85 3.14
CA VAL A 88 -2.85 -9.09 2.77
C VAL A 88 -2.40 -9.87 4.00
N ILE A 89 -1.78 -9.20 4.97
CA ILE A 89 -1.22 -9.85 6.17
C ILE A 89 -2.34 -10.41 7.05
N LEU A 90 -3.39 -9.62 7.29
CA LEU A 90 -4.54 -10.01 8.11
C LEU A 90 -5.34 -11.16 7.49
N SER A 91 -5.26 -11.36 6.17
CA SER A 91 -5.95 -12.46 5.50
C SER A 91 -5.33 -13.85 5.75
N TYR A 92 -4.22 -13.93 6.51
CA TYR A 92 -3.53 -15.16 6.95
C TYR A 92 -3.06 -16.05 5.79
N ARG A 93 -1.73 -16.25 5.65
CA ARG A 93 -1.02 -16.91 4.52
C ARG A 93 -0.78 -16.08 3.24
N GLY A 94 -1.25 -14.83 3.15
CA GLY A 94 -1.07 -13.97 1.96
C GLY A 94 0.38 -13.53 1.69
N ILE A 95 1.21 -13.42 2.73
CA ILE A 95 2.65 -13.15 2.61
C ILE A 95 3.43 -14.28 3.28
N GLY A 96 3.45 -15.48 2.69
CA GLY A 96 4.43 -16.50 3.08
C GLY A 96 4.54 -16.81 4.57
N LEU A 97 3.57 -16.47 5.43
CA LEU A 97 3.61 -16.72 6.89
C LEU A 97 3.47 -18.22 7.19
N GLY A 98 3.45 -19.08 6.16
CA GLY A 98 3.74 -20.51 6.28
C GLY A 98 5.25 -20.84 6.30
N PHE A 99 6.14 -19.86 6.07
CA PHE A 99 7.59 -19.99 6.26
C PHE A 99 7.95 -19.50 7.66
N GLY A 100 7.85 -20.38 8.65
CA GLY A 100 8.45 -20.16 9.97
C GLY A 100 7.51 -19.90 11.14
N PHE A 101 6.20 -19.71 10.90
CA PHE A 101 5.22 -19.89 11.97
C PHE A 101 4.91 -21.37 12.04
N THR A 102 5.18 -21.96 13.21
CA THR A 102 4.74 -23.30 13.61
C THR A 102 3.26 -23.48 13.27
N ASP A 103 2.80 -24.72 13.09
CA ASP A 103 1.41 -25.06 12.71
C ASP A 103 0.29 -24.51 13.65
N GLU A 104 0.67 -23.75 14.69
CA GLU A 104 -0.21 -23.01 15.57
C GLU A 104 -0.56 -21.65 14.95
N ALA A 105 -1.85 -21.35 14.84
CA ALA A 105 -2.32 -20.06 14.37
C ALA A 105 -1.86 -18.94 15.35
N PRO A 106 -1.02 -17.97 14.94
CA PRO A 106 -0.74 -16.77 15.72
C PRO A 106 -2.00 -16.12 16.33
N GLY A 107 -1.88 -15.72 17.60
CA GLY A 107 -2.94 -15.01 18.30
C GLY A 107 -3.32 -13.69 17.60
N ILE A 108 -4.55 -13.22 17.81
CA ILE A 108 -5.06 -11.99 17.16
C ILE A 108 -4.13 -10.78 17.40
N VAL A 109 -3.57 -10.67 18.62
CA VAL A 109 -2.66 -9.58 18.99
C VAL A 109 -1.35 -9.65 18.21
N GLU A 110 -0.79 -10.86 18.04
CA GLU A 110 0.44 -11.07 17.28
C GLU A 110 0.22 -10.79 15.79
N LEU A 111 -0.89 -11.27 15.22
CA LEU A 111 -1.25 -10.99 13.83
C LEU A 111 -1.39 -9.48 13.58
N LEU A 112 -2.06 -8.75 14.47
CA LEU A 112 -2.20 -7.30 14.37
C LEU A 112 -0.84 -6.60 14.49
N GLY A 113 0.03 -7.08 15.38
CA GLY A 113 1.40 -6.58 15.51
C GLY A 113 2.19 -6.74 14.22
N VAL A 114 2.22 -7.95 13.66
CA VAL A 114 2.92 -8.27 12.41
C VAL A 114 2.34 -7.50 11.23
N ALA A 115 1.00 -7.41 11.13
CA ALA A 115 0.34 -6.63 10.09
C ALA A 115 0.69 -5.15 10.17
N THR A 116 0.74 -4.59 11.37
CA THR A 116 1.09 -3.18 11.58
C THR A 116 2.55 -2.94 11.21
N VAL A 117 3.49 -3.72 11.73
CA VAL A 117 4.93 -3.56 11.47
C VAL A 117 5.24 -3.79 9.99
N GLY A 118 4.75 -4.90 9.42
CA GLY A 118 4.93 -5.23 8.00
C GLY A 118 4.29 -4.18 7.09
N GLY A 119 3.10 -3.69 7.44
CA GLY A 119 2.43 -2.60 6.74
C GLY A 119 3.23 -1.30 6.77
N VAL A 120 3.79 -0.92 7.91
CA VAL A 120 4.62 0.30 8.05
C VAL A 120 5.90 0.17 7.22
N ILE A 121 6.59 -0.98 7.29
CA ILE A 121 7.81 -1.23 6.50
C ILE A 121 7.49 -1.16 5.00
N ALA A 122 6.42 -1.82 4.55
CA ALA A 122 6.01 -1.77 3.16
C ALA A 122 5.63 -0.35 2.72
N ALA A 123 4.91 0.40 3.55
CA ALA A 123 4.58 1.79 3.29
C ALA A 123 5.82 2.68 3.17
N ALA A 124 6.81 2.47 4.04
CA ALA A 124 8.07 3.21 3.99
C ALA A 124 8.87 2.90 2.71
N ILE A 125 8.86 1.66 2.22
CA ILE A 125 9.58 1.27 1.01
C ILE A 125 8.77 1.61 -0.25
N VAL A 126 7.65 0.91 -0.46
CA VAL A 126 6.82 1.00 -1.67
C VAL A 126 6.14 2.36 -1.76
N GLY A 127 5.63 2.88 -0.64
CA GLY A 127 4.98 4.19 -0.61
C GLY A 127 5.95 5.32 -0.92
N THR A 128 7.18 5.27 -0.42
CA THR A 128 8.22 6.27 -0.73
C THR A 128 8.73 6.13 -2.16
N LEU A 129 8.95 4.92 -2.65
CA LEU A 129 9.37 4.67 -4.04
C LEU A 129 8.32 5.18 -5.04
N GLY A 130 7.06 4.80 -4.86
CA GLY A 130 5.96 5.28 -5.69
C GLY A 130 5.83 6.80 -5.63
N PHE A 131 5.97 7.40 -4.45
CA PHE A 131 5.97 8.86 -4.30
C PHE A 131 7.13 9.53 -5.07
N GLY A 132 8.34 9.00 -4.94
CA GLY A 132 9.52 9.47 -5.65
C GLY A 132 9.34 9.42 -7.17
N ILE A 133 8.87 8.29 -7.70
CA ILE A 133 8.59 8.11 -9.13
C ILE A 133 7.53 9.10 -9.60
N GLY A 134 6.38 9.17 -8.92
CA GLY A 134 5.27 10.03 -9.32
C GLY A 134 5.63 11.52 -9.30
N THR A 135 6.42 11.95 -8.31
CA THR A 135 6.89 13.34 -8.22
C THR A 135 7.97 13.66 -9.24
N ALA A 136 8.89 12.73 -9.52
CA ALA A 136 9.91 12.89 -10.56
C ALA A 136 9.27 13.02 -11.94
N VAL A 137 8.34 12.11 -12.28
CA VAL A 137 7.60 12.15 -13.56
C VAL A 137 6.82 13.45 -13.71
N ARG A 138 6.19 13.95 -12.63
CA ARG A 138 5.51 15.26 -12.67
C ARG A 138 6.47 16.39 -13.00
N ARG A 139 7.63 16.44 -12.34
CA ARG A 139 8.64 17.48 -12.60
C ARG A 139 9.12 17.46 -14.05
N ILE A 140 9.35 16.27 -14.60
CA ILE A 140 9.76 16.13 -16.01
C ILE A 140 8.64 16.60 -16.95
N ALA A 141 7.39 16.23 -16.69
CA ALA A 141 6.26 16.66 -17.50
C ALA A 141 6.07 18.19 -17.48
N GLU A 142 6.23 18.82 -16.30
CA GLU A 142 6.14 20.28 -16.13
C GLU A 142 7.31 21.04 -16.79
N GLN A 143 8.46 20.41 -16.99
CA GLN A 143 9.62 21.02 -17.67
C GLN A 143 9.55 20.98 -19.20
N ASN A 144 8.69 20.13 -19.76
CA ASN A 144 8.54 19.94 -21.21
C ASN A 144 7.28 20.63 -21.78
N LEU A 145 6.58 21.43 -20.96
CA LEU A 145 5.40 22.23 -21.30
C LEU A 145 5.72 23.71 -21.14
#